data_AF-A0A538K749-F1
#
_entry.id   AF-A0A538K749-F1
#
_cell.length_a   1.000
_cell.length_b   1.000
_cell.length_c   1.000
_cell.angle_alpha   90.00
_cell.angle_beta   90.00
_cell.angle_gamma   90.00
#
_symmetry.space_group_name_H-M   'P 1'
#
loop_
_entity.id
_entity.type
_entity.pdbx_description
1 polymer ?
#
loop_
_entity_poly.entity_id
_entity_poly.type
_entity_poly.pdbx_seq_one_letter_code
_entity_poly.pdbx_strand_id
1 'polypeptide(L)'
;MPAAQEAFSYTRDNVLRGGLVEAALKELCFRYLAGDLDQSDPSRFEPRERAALDWAHAIASDSDRADDELWSRLHGLFSDEELVELGCAIGFELGQQHWRRTLGLPGRDLE
;
A
#
# COMPACT_ATOMS: atom_id res chain seq x y z
N MET A 1 26.58 -1.15 -8.28
CA MET A 1 26.26 -2.09 -7.17
C MET A 1 25.22 -3.10 -7.64
N PRO A 2 25.62 -4.21 -8.28
CA PRO A 2 24.69 -5.19 -8.87
C PRO A 2 23.71 -5.81 -7.86
N ALA A 3 24.17 -6.15 -6.65
CA ALA A 3 23.31 -6.72 -5.60
C ALA A 3 22.19 -5.78 -5.13
N ALA A 4 22.46 -4.46 -5.08
CA ALA A 4 21.42 -3.47 -4.71
C ALA A 4 20.34 -3.38 -5.79
N GLN A 5 20.73 -3.43 -7.07
CA GLN A 5 19.81 -3.42 -8.20
C GLN A 5 18.97 -4.71 -8.26
N GLU A 6 19.57 -5.85 -7.95
CA GLU A 6 18.88 -7.15 -7.86
C GLU A 6 17.84 -7.16 -6.74
N ALA A 7 18.23 -6.75 -5.52
CA ALA A 7 17.30 -6.67 -4.38
C ALA A 7 16.12 -5.73 -4.66
N PHE A 8 16.38 -4.57 -5.29
CA PHE A 8 15.34 -3.65 -5.69
C PHE A 8 14.39 -4.26 -6.73
N SER A 9 14.94 -4.91 -7.77
CA SER A 9 14.13 -5.55 -8.81
C SER A 9 13.27 -6.68 -8.24
N TYR A 10 13.84 -7.50 -7.36
CA TYR A 10 13.11 -8.55 -6.65
C TYR A 10 11.93 -7.99 -5.85
N THR A 11 12.16 -6.94 -5.05
CA THR A 11 11.11 -6.30 -4.25
C THR A 11 10.01 -5.72 -5.13
N ARG A 12 10.40 -5.00 -6.19
CA ARG A 12 9.45 -4.43 -7.15
C ARG A 12 8.58 -5.50 -7.80
N ASP A 13 9.19 -6.57 -8.27
CA ASP A 13 8.48 -7.56 -9.09
C ASP A 13 7.67 -8.54 -8.23
N ASN A 14 8.09 -8.86 -7.00
CA ASN A 14 7.44 -9.86 -6.15
C ASN A 14 6.60 -9.28 -5.01
N VAL A 15 6.89 -8.06 -4.53
CA VAL A 15 6.15 -7.44 -3.42
C VAL A 15 5.25 -6.32 -3.92
N LEU A 16 5.76 -5.44 -4.81
CA LEU A 16 4.97 -4.30 -5.28
C LEU A 16 4.01 -4.65 -6.42
N ARG A 17 4.44 -5.49 -7.37
CA ARG A 17 3.68 -5.84 -8.58
C ARG A 17 3.04 -7.22 -8.54
N GLY A 18 3.82 -8.24 -8.16
CA GLY A 18 3.35 -9.61 -7.96
C GLY A 18 3.02 -9.89 -6.50
N GLY A 19 2.82 -11.16 -6.15
CA GLY A 19 2.57 -11.62 -4.79
C GLY A 19 1.20 -12.28 -4.61
N LEU A 20 0.82 -12.48 -3.35
CA LEU A 20 -0.45 -13.03 -2.91
C LEU A 20 -1.60 -12.03 -3.09
N VAL A 21 -1.35 -10.76 -2.81
CA VAL A 21 -2.36 -9.70 -2.89
C VAL A 21 -2.43 -9.16 -4.32
N GLU A 22 -3.66 -8.96 -4.80
CA GLU A 22 -3.94 -8.52 -6.15
C GLU A 22 -3.27 -7.18 -6.46
N ALA A 23 -2.60 -7.08 -7.61
CA ALA A 23 -1.88 -5.87 -8.02
C ALA A 23 -2.79 -4.62 -8.04
N ALA A 24 -4.07 -4.79 -8.42
CA ALA A 24 -5.05 -3.71 -8.43
C ALA A 24 -5.34 -3.15 -7.02
N LEU A 25 -5.37 -4.01 -6.00
CA LEU A 25 -5.62 -3.60 -4.61
C LEU A 25 -4.40 -2.86 -4.03
N LYS A 26 -3.18 -3.30 -4.38
CA LYS A 26 -1.96 -2.57 -4.05
C LYS A 26 -1.94 -1.20 -4.71
N GLU A 27 -2.26 -1.15 -6.01
CA GLU A 27 -2.32 0.11 -6.76
C GLU A 27 -3.38 1.08 -6.20
N LEU A 28 -4.51 0.57 -5.71
CA LEU A 28 -5.50 1.39 -5.01
C LEU A 28 -4.89 2.07 -3.77
N CYS A 29 -4.18 1.31 -2.92
CA CYS A 29 -3.49 1.86 -1.74
C CYS A 29 -2.40 2.85 -2.12
N PHE A 30 -1.68 2.57 -3.22
CA PHE A 30 -0.62 3.42 -3.71
C PHE A 30 -1.12 4.78 -4.21
N ARG A 31 -2.24 4.78 -4.93
CA ARG A 31 -2.94 6.01 -5.35
C ARG A 31 -3.48 6.79 -4.16
N TYR A 32 -3.96 6.10 -3.14
CA TYR A 32 -4.31 6.72 -1.86
C TYR A 32 -3.12 7.48 -1.27
N LEU A 33 -1.94 6.85 -1.16
CA LEU A 33 -0.73 7.49 -0.62
C LEU A 33 -0.27 8.69 -1.44
N ALA A 34 -0.48 8.65 -2.76
CA ALA A 34 -0.15 9.75 -3.66
C ALA A 34 -1.11 10.95 -3.52
N GLY A 35 -2.27 10.78 -2.88
CA GLY A 35 -3.33 11.78 -2.81
C GLY A 35 -4.23 11.82 -4.05
N ASP A 36 -4.14 10.82 -4.93
CA ASP A 36 -4.84 10.75 -6.22
C ASP A 36 -6.15 9.95 -6.16
N LEU A 37 -6.69 9.79 -4.94
CA LEU A 37 -7.89 9.04 -4.66
C LEU A 37 -8.91 9.90 -3.92
N ASP A 38 -10.06 10.12 -4.55
CA ASP A 38 -11.22 10.71 -3.90
C ASP A 38 -11.93 9.64 -3.05
N GLN A 39 -11.94 9.88 -1.74
CA GLN A 39 -12.52 8.98 -0.73
C GLN A 39 -13.76 9.55 -0.06
N SER A 40 -14.31 10.64 -0.60
CA SER A 40 -15.50 11.28 -0.06
C SER A 40 -16.73 10.37 -0.08
N ASP A 41 -16.74 9.35 -0.95
CA ASP A 41 -17.79 8.34 -1.05
C ASP A 41 -17.23 6.92 -0.82
N PRO A 42 -17.30 6.41 0.42
CA PRO A 42 -16.87 5.04 0.75
C PRO A 42 -17.66 3.94 0.05
N SER A 43 -18.86 4.22 -0.48
CA SER A 43 -19.70 3.21 -1.14
C SER A 43 -19.14 2.74 -2.48
N ARG A 44 -18.15 3.46 -3.02
CA ARG A 44 -17.47 3.16 -4.29
C ARG A 44 -16.42 2.04 -4.19
N PHE A 45 -16.09 1.63 -2.97
CA PHE A 45 -15.07 0.62 -2.69
C PHE A 45 -15.72 -0.62 -2.13
N GLU A 46 -15.26 -1.80 -2.52
CA GLU A 46 -15.66 -3.07 -1.93
C GLU A 46 -15.16 -3.21 -0.48
N PRO A 47 -15.72 -4.12 0.35
CA PRO A 47 -15.29 -4.30 1.73
C PRO A 47 -13.78 -4.52 1.90
N ARG A 48 -13.17 -5.33 1.03
CA ARG A 48 -11.73 -5.62 1.02
C ARG A 48 -10.90 -4.39 0.65
N GLU A 49 -11.38 -3.58 -0.29
CA GLU A 49 -10.75 -2.31 -0.69
C GLU A 49 -10.80 -1.27 0.44
N ARG A 50 -11.95 -1.10 1.09
CA ARG A 50 -12.09 -0.17 2.23
C ARG A 50 -11.16 -0.53 3.37
N ALA A 51 -11.08 -1.81 3.71
CA ALA A 51 -10.20 -2.28 4.77
C ALA A 51 -8.71 -2.06 4.43
N ALA A 52 -8.32 -2.28 3.17
CA ALA A 52 -6.96 -1.99 2.70
C ALA A 52 -6.64 -0.48 2.75
N LEU A 53 -7.59 0.39 2.38
CA LEU A 53 -7.43 1.85 2.47
C LEU A 53 -7.32 2.34 3.92
N ASP A 54 -8.16 1.80 4.82
CA ASP A 54 -8.08 2.07 6.26
C ASP A 54 -6.71 1.64 6.81
N TRP A 55 -6.20 0.47 6.41
CA TRP A 55 -4.84 0.01 6.77
C TRP A 55 -3.77 0.96 6.23
N ALA A 56 -3.86 1.36 4.95
CA ALA A 56 -2.90 2.28 4.34
C ALA A 56 -2.85 3.62 5.08
N HIS A 57 -4.02 4.14 5.49
CA HIS A 57 -4.10 5.34 6.33
C HIS A 57 -3.44 5.13 7.69
N ALA A 58 -3.69 4.00 8.35
CA ALA A 58 -3.10 3.69 9.65
C ALA A 58 -1.56 3.61 9.58
N ILE A 59 -1.00 2.98 8.54
CA ILE A 59 0.45 2.97 8.32
C ILE A 59 1.00 4.37 8.06
N ALA A 60 0.35 5.15 7.20
CA ALA A 60 0.95 6.36 6.64
C ALA A 60 0.75 7.61 7.51
N SER A 61 -0.30 7.66 8.33
CA SER A 61 -0.74 8.90 8.98
C SER A 61 -1.11 8.75 10.44
N ASP A 62 -1.71 7.64 10.84
CA ASP A 62 -2.24 7.49 12.20
C ASP A 62 -2.21 6.02 12.66
N SER A 63 -1.09 5.63 13.27
CA SER A 63 -0.88 4.25 13.74
C SER A 63 -1.88 3.82 14.81
N ASP A 64 -2.48 4.76 15.55
CA ASP A 64 -3.44 4.45 16.60
C ASP A 64 -4.77 3.92 16.03
N ARG A 65 -5.03 4.15 14.73
CA ARG A 65 -6.19 3.57 14.03
C ARG A 65 -6.06 2.09 13.71
N ALA A 66 -4.87 1.49 13.88
CA ALA A 66 -4.68 0.04 13.83
C ALA A 66 -5.18 -0.62 15.14
N ASP A 67 -6.44 -0.35 15.48
CA ASP A 67 -7.13 -0.84 16.67
C ASP A 67 -7.74 -2.24 16.45
N ASP A 68 -8.28 -2.83 17.51
CA ASP A 68 -8.87 -4.17 17.50
C ASP A 68 -10.03 -4.29 16.48
N GLU A 69 -10.77 -3.20 16.23
CA GLU A 69 -11.87 -3.20 15.27
C GLU A 69 -11.35 -3.26 13.83
N LEU A 70 -10.33 -2.46 13.50
CA LEU A 70 -9.66 -2.53 12.22
C LEU A 70 -9.04 -3.92 12.03
N TRP A 71 -8.25 -4.41 13.00
CA TRP A 71 -7.64 -5.75 12.94
C TRP A 71 -8.66 -6.87 12.74
N SER A 72 -9.80 -6.82 13.43
CA SER A 72 -10.87 -7.80 13.25
C SER A 72 -11.45 -7.80 11.83
N ARG A 73 -11.69 -6.62 11.24
CA ARG A 73 -12.15 -6.49 9.85
C ARG A 73 -11.11 -7.04 8.87
N LEU A 74 -9.83 -6.81 9.14
CA LEU A 74 -8.73 -7.21 8.28
C LEU A 74 -8.55 -8.73 8.26
N HIS A 75 -8.49 -9.38 9.42
CA HIS A 75 -8.44 -10.85 9.48
C HIS A 75 -9.71 -11.53 8.96
N GLY A 76 -10.84 -10.81 8.92
CA GLY A 76 -12.06 -11.29 8.26
C GLY A 76 -12.01 -11.28 6.73
N LEU A 77 -11.08 -10.51 6.14
CA LEU A 77 -11.01 -10.26 4.70
C LEU A 77 -9.69 -10.72 4.06
N PHE A 78 -8.63 -10.89 4.85
CA PHE A 78 -7.27 -11.20 4.42
C PHE A 78 -6.66 -12.33 5.25
N SER A 79 -5.74 -13.11 4.67
CA SER A 79 -4.84 -13.99 5.43
C SER A 79 -3.70 -13.20 6.08
N ASP A 80 -3.03 -13.79 7.07
CA ASP A 80 -1.88 -13.16 7.72
C ASP A 80 -0.74 -12.87 6.73
N GLU A 81 -0.50 -13.77 5.77
CA GLU A 81 0.50 -13.58 4.71
C GLU A 81 0.13 -12.43 3.77
N GLU A 82 -1.16 -12.31 3.40
CA GLU A 82 -1.65 -11.18 2.61
C GLU A 82 -1.47 -9.85 3.35
N LEU A 83 -1.75 -9.80 4.65
CA LEU A 83 -1.59 -8.60 5.47
C LEU A 83 -0.11 -8.18 5.60
N VAL A 84 0.78 -9.14 5.82
CA VAL A 84 2.23 -8.88 5.83
C VAL A 84 2.70 -8.34 4.50
N GLU A 85 2.28 -8.95 3.40
CA GLU A 85 2.65 -8.54 2.05
C GLU A 85 2.11 -7.13 1.72
N LEU A 86 0.82 -6.88 1.98
CA LEU A 86 0.19 -5.59 1.73
C LEU A 86 0.82 -4.49 2.57
N GLY A 87 1.05 -4.74 3.86
CA GLY A 87 1.72 -3.80 4.76
C GLY A 87 3.13 -3.46 4.28
N CYS A 88 3.91 -4.46 3.83
CA CYS A 88 5.22 -4.23 3.24
C CYS A 88 5.14 -3.40 1.96
N ALA A 89 4.21 -3.73 1.05
CA ALA A 89 4.02 -3.01 -0.19
C ALA A 89 3.70 -1.52 0.07
N ILE A 90 2.79 -1.23 1.00
CA ILE A 90 2.43 0.14 1.43
C ILE A 90 3.65 0.87 2.01
N GLY A 91 4.39 0.23 2.92
CA GLY A 91 5.59 0.83 3.54
C GLY A 91 6.69 1.16 2.52
N PHE A 92 6.98 0.24 1.60
CA PHE A 92 7.95 0.47 0.52
C PHE A 92 7.51 1.61 -0.40
N GLU A 93 6.22 1.65 -0.76
CA GLU A 93 5.69 2.72 -1.59
C GLU A 93 5.81 4.09 -0.90
N LEU A 94 5.39 4.19 0.35
CA LEU A 94 5.49 5.42 1.14
C LEU A 94 6.93 5.94 1.17
N GLY A 95 7.89 5.05 1.46
CA GLY A 95 9.32 5.38 1.44
C GLY A 95 9.81 5.87 0.07
N GLN A 96 9.39 5.21 -1.02
CA GLN A 96 9.75 5.62 -2.38
C GLN A 96 9.21 7.02 -2.71
N GLN A 97 7.95 7.33 -2.37
CA GLN A 97 7.40 8.66 -2.61
C GLN A 97 8.13 9.74 -1.83
N HIS A 98 8.42 9.52 -0.55
CA HIS A 98 9.19 10.47 0.26
C HIS A 98 10.58 10.70 -0.32
N TRP A 99 11.30 9.63 -0.67
CA TRP A 99 12.61 9.73 -1.29
C TRP A 99 12.56 10.49 -2.63
N ARG A 100 11.60 10.19 -3.52
CA ARG A 100 11.43 10.92 -4.79
C ARG A 100 11.21 12.43 -4.57
N ARG A 101 10.40 12.81 -3.57
CA ARG A 101 10.19 14.21 -3.18
C ARG A 101 11.50 14.88 -2.73
N THR A 102 12.39 14.17 -2.02
CA THR A 102 13.72 14.72 -1.65
C THR A 102 14.61 15.02 -2.87
N LEU A 103 14.33 14.38 -4.01
CA LEU A 103 15.03 14.60 -5.28
C LEU A 103 14.33 15.63 -6.19
N GLY A 104 13.20 16.21 -5.78
CA GLY A 104 12.39 17.11 -6.61
C GLY A 104 11.68 16.40 -7.76
N LEU A 105 11.55 15.08 -7.72
CA LEU A 105 10.82 14.28 -8.71
C LEU A 105 9.31 14.35 -8.40
N PRO A 106 8.45 14.25 -9.43
CA PRO A 106 7.00 14.19 -9.23
C PRO A 106 6.58 12.97 -8.39
N GLY A 107 5.31 12.93 -7.98
CA GLY A 107 4.66 11.72 -7.43
C GLY A 107 4.62 10.56 -8.44
N ARG A 108 4.10 9.39 -8.06
CA ARG A 108 4.08 8.18 -8.93
C ARG A 108 3.58 8.56 -10.34
N ASP A 109 4.32 8.18 -11.38
CA ASP A 109 3.86 8.35 -12.76
C ASP A 109 2.87 7.21 -13.07
N LEU A 110 1.65 7.59 -13.45
CA LEU A 110 0.57 6.67 -13.86
C LEU A 110 0.76 6.32 -15.35
N GLU A 111 1.78 5.55 -15.69
CA GLU A 111 1.95 4.98 -17.04
C GLU A 111 1.58 3.50 -17.09
#